data_AF-A0A1I3MYJ4-F1
#
_entry.id   AF-A0A1I3MYJ4-F1
#
_cell.length_a   1.000
_cell.length_b   1.000
_cell.length_c   1.000
_cell.angle_alpha   90.00
_cell.angle_beta   90.00
_cell.angle_gamma   90.00
#
_symmetry.space_group_name_H-M   'P 1'
#
loop_
_entity.id
_entity.type
_entity.pdbx_description
1 polymer ?
#
loop_
_entity_poly.entity_id
_entity_poly.type
_entity_poly.pdbx_seq_one_letter_code
_entity_poly.pdbx_strand_id
1 'polypeptide(L)'
;MVSVIGKRPERLQSLVRGARDLGGSIYPIAIDYHDTVRLKKVLSKSVSQYGSIDLAVVWIHRTAPEAPYLVAELAGNKEKPCRYIHVLGSSVLDPSQPESDRLIRFQQYPNIKYQEVILGFVLRNDHARWLTNQEISHGVIQAIESQQTRSIVGVVSPWSKRPR
;
A
#
# COMPACT_ATOMS: atom_id res chain seq x y z
N MET A 1 -7.95 8.35 -13.45
CA MET A 1 -8.87 7.33 -12.89
C MET A 1 -8.12 6.55 -11.82
N VAL A 2 -8.80 6.13 -10.74
CA VAL A 2 -8.20 5.37 -9.63
C VAL A 2 -9.13 4.22 -9.26
N SER A 3 -8.60 2.99 -9.18
CA SER A 3 -9.34 1.86 -8.61
C SER A 3 -9.01 1.72 -7.12
N VAL A 4 -10.04 1.53 -6.29
CA VAL A 4 -9.85 1.37 -4.84
C VAL A 4 -10.45 0.04 -4.40
N ILE A 5 -9.59 -0.83 -3.87
CA ILE A 5 -9.96 -2.17 -3.43
C ILE A 5 -10.13 -2.16 -1.90
N GLY A 6 -11.23 -2.72 -1.41
CA GLY A 6 -11.45 -2.87 0.03
C GLY A 6 -12.62 -3.79 0.36
N LYS A 7 -12.63 -4.32 1.58
CA LYS A 7 -13.64 -5.31 2.01
C LYS A 7 -15.05 -4.73 2.21
N ARG A 8 -15.16 -3.44 2.51
CA ARG A 8 -16.38 -2.78 2.99
C ARG A 8 -17.03 -1.90 1.91
N PRO A 9 -18.09 -2.37 1.22
CA PRO A 9 -18.75 -1.62 0.15
C PRO A 9 -19.21 -0.22 0.60
N GLU A 10 -19.74 -0.10 1.81
CA GLU A 10 -20.27 1.14 2.37
C GLU A 10 -19.20 2.23 2.51
N ARG A 11 -17.98 1.85 2.90
CA ARG A 11 -16.84 2.77 3.00
C ARG A 11 -16.37 3.23 1.63
N LEU A 12 -16.33 2.31 0.66
CA LEU A 12 -15.95 2.62 -0.72
C LEU A 12 -16.97 3.55 -1.39
N GLN A 13 -18.26 3.32 -1.17
CA GLN A 13 -19.30 4.22 -1.67
C GLN A 13 -19.23 5.60 -1.00
N SER A 14 -18.93 5.66 0.30
CA SER A 14 -18.71 6.93 0.99
C SER A 14 -17.53 7.69 0.41
N LEU A 15 -16.42 7.00 0.08
CA LEU A 15 -15.27 7.59 -0.59
C LEU A 15 -15.66 8.18 -1.96
N VAL A 16 -16.38 7.40 -2.77
CA VAL A 16 -16.84 7.86 -4.09
C VAL A 16 -17.73 9.08 -3.98
N ARG A 17 -18.65 9.10 -3.00
CA ARG A 17 -19.52 10.27 -2.74
C ARG A 17 -18.72 11.50 -2.30
N GLY A 18 -17.77 11.34 -1.40
CA GLY A 18 -16.94 12.43 -0.91
C GLY A 18 -15.97 13.00 -1.95
N ALA A 19 -15.66 12.23 -2.99
CA ALA A 19 -14.79 12.63 -4.09
C ALA A 19 -15.55 13.11 -5.35
N ARG A 20 -16.88 13.26 -5.29
CA ARG A 20 -17.70 13.61 -6.47
C ARG A 20 -17.31 14.91 -7.15
N ASP A 21 -16.90 15.89 -6.36
CA ASP A 21 -16.54 17.22 -6.85
C ASP A 21 -15.04 17.34 -7.18
N LEU A 22 -14.28 16.25 -7.02
CA LEU A 22 -12.85 16.20 -7.36
C LEU A 22 -12.67 15.77 -8.82
N GLY A 23 -11.64 16.31 -9.47
CA GLY A 23 -11.26 15.89 -10.81
C GLY A 23 -10.85 14.41 -10.85
N GLY A 24 -11.47 13.64 -11.76
CA GLY A 24 -11.17 12.22 -11.98
C GLY A 24 -12.33 11.30 -11.64
N SER A 25 -12.05 9.99 -11.57
CA SER A 25 -13.07 8.98 -11.28
C SER A 25 -12.47 7.89 -10.39
N ILE A 26 -13.22 7.53 -9.34
CA ILE A 26 -12.91 6.42 -8.43
C ILE A 26 -13.75 5.21 -8.86
N TYR A 27 -13.09 4.08 -9.13
CA TYR A 27 -13.74 2.80 -9.40
C TYR A 27 -13.63 1.91 -8.14
N PRO A 28 -14.70 1.83 -7.32
CA PRO A 28 -14.68 1.05 -6.10
C PRO A 28 -14.79 -0.45 -6.40
N ILE A 29 -13.97 -1.26 -5.74
CA ILE A 29 -13.96 -2.72 -5.88
C ILE A 29 -14.11 -3.32 -4.48
N ALA A 30 -15.34 -3.76 -4.18
CA ALA A 30 -15.66 -4.39 -2.91
C ALA A 30 -15.30 -5.88 -2.93
N ILE A 31 -14.22 -6.24 -2.24
CA ILE A 31 -13.71 -7.61 -2.18
C ILE A 31 -12.86 -7.80 -0.93
N ASP A 32 -12.90 -9.01 -0.36
CA ASP A 32 -11.93 -9.45 0.64
C ASP A 32 -10.65 -9.90 -0.06
N TYR A 33 -9.55 -9.16 0.12
CA TYR A 33 -8.26 -9.50 -0.49
C TYR A 33 -7.62 -10.78 0.10
N HIS A 34 -8.19 -11.39 1.14
CA HIS A 34 -7.81 -12.74 1.58
C HIS A 34 -8.26 -13.82 0.58
N ASP A 35 -9.30 -13.55 -0.21
CA ASP A 35 -9.72 -14.41 -1.31
C ASP A 35 -8.82 -14.14 -2.53
N THR A 36 -7.68 -14.82 -2.56
CA THR A 36 -6.64 -14.65 -3.59
C THR A 36 -7.14 -14.98 -4.99
N VAL A 37 -8.03 -15.97 -5.12
CA VAL A 37 -8.63 -16.37 -6.41
C VAL A 37 -9.49 -15.24 -6.96
N ARG A 38 -10.37 -14.69 -6.12
CA ARG A 38 -11.25 -13.60 -6.51
C ARG A 38 -10.47 -12.31 -6.71
N LEU A 39 -9.45 -12.04 -5.89
CA LEU A 39 -8.55 -10.89 -6.05
C LEU A 39 -7.86 -10.93 -7.41
N LYS A 40 -7.23 -12.06 -7.76
CA LYS A 40 -6.56 -12.24 -9.06
C LYS A 40 -7.53 -12.01 -10.22
N LYS A 41 -8.72 -12.63 -10.18
CA LYS A 41 -9.75 -12.47 -11.22
C LYS A 41 -10.15 -11.00 -11.42
N VAL A 42 -10.35 -10.28 -10.32
CA VAL A 42 -10.78 -8.88 -10.37
C VAL A 42 -9.67 -7.95 -10.84
N LEU A 43 -8.43 -8.19 -10.42
CA LEU A 43 -7.26 -7.44 -10.89
C LEU A 43 -7.05 -7.67 -12.40
N SER A 44 -7.05 -8.92 -12.87
CA SER A 44 -6.90 -9.23 -14.30
C SER A 44 -8.01 -8.59 -15.15
N LYS A 45 -9.26 -8.65 -14.67
CA LYS A 45 -10.38 -7.96 -15.35
C LYS A 45 -10.16 -6.45 -15.40
N SER A 46 -9.70 -5.85 -14.30
CA SER A 46 -9.45 -4.41 -14.24
C SER A 46 -8.34 -4.00 -15.19
N VAL A 47 -7.23 -4.75 -15.24
CA VAL A 47 -6.13 -4.49 -16.17
C VAL A 47 -6.59 -4.62 -17.63
N SER A 48 -7.40 -5.64 -17.94
CA SER A 48 -7.96 -5.80 -19.29
C SER A 48 -8.92 -4.68 -19.68
N GLN A 49 -9.69 -4.13 -18.74
CA GLN A 49 -10.70 -3.12 -19.01
C GLN A 49 -10.11 -1.70 -19.05
N TYR A 50 -9.07 -1.44 -18.25
CA TYR A 50 -8.59 -0.10 -17.94
C TYR A 50 -7.13 0.14 -18.32
N GLY A 51 -6.42 -0.89 -18.78
CA GLY A 51 -4.99 -0.84 -19.06
C GLY A 51 -4.13 -1.22 -17.85
N SER A 52 -2.81 -1.20 -18.07
CA SER A 52 -1.82 -1.55 -17.05
C SER A 52 -1.89 -0.63 -15.84
N ILE A 53 -1.61 -1.20 -14.66
CA ILE A 53 -1.45 -0.42 -13.43
C ILE A 53 -0.12 0.32 -13.50
N ASP A 54 -0.17 1.66 -13.55
CA ASP A 54 1.04 2.51 -13.58
C ASP A 54 1.55 2.86 -12.17
N LEU A 55 0.65 2.90 -11.19
CA LEU A 55 0.94 3.17 -9.78
C LEU A 55 0.03 2.29 -8.91
N ALA A 56 0.64 1.49 -8.04
CA ALA A 56 -0.06 0.70 -7.04
C ALA A 56 0.31 1.22 -5.65
N VAL A 57 -0.68 1.59 -4.84
CA VAL A 57 -0.50 1.88 -3.41
C VAL A 57 -1.13 0.76 -2.62
N VAL A 58 -0.30 -0.08 -2.00
CA VAL A 58 -0.73 -1.34 -1.38
C VAL A 58 -0.51 -1.27 0.12
N TRP A 59 -1.60 -1.14 0.86
CA TRP A 59 -1.62 -1.20 2.33
C TRP A 59 -2.46 -2.41 2.77
N ILE A 60 -1.85 -3.58 2.78
CA ILE A 60 -2.51 -4.85 3.12
C ILE A 60 -1.88 -5.41 4.39
N HIS A 61 -2.73 -5.77 5.34
CA HIS A 61 -2.27 -6.37 6.60
C HIS A 61 -1.62 -7.74 6.39
N ARG A 62 -0.68 -8.09 7.29
CA ARG A 62 0.06 -9.37 7.31
C ARG A 62 -0.81 -10.64 7.30
N THR A 63 -2.11 -10.51 7.56
CA THR A 63 -3.05 -11.64 7.53
C THR A 63 -3.37 -12.13 6.11
N ALA A 64 -3.04 -11.34 5.08
CA ALA A 64 -3.15 -11.72 3.68
C ALA A 64 -1.78 -11.61 2.98
N PRO A 65 -0.80 -12.48 3.34
CA PRO A 65 0.59 -12.34 2.91
C PRO A 65 0.80 -12.44 1.39
N GLU A 66 -0.09 -13.15 0.68
CA GLU A 66 0.00 -13.35 -0.77
C GLU A 66 -0.61 -12.21 -1.59
N ALA A 67 -1.50 -11.41 -1.00
CA ALA A 67 -2.24 -10.39 -1.73
C ALA A 67 -1.36 -9.27 -2.32
N PRO A 68 -0.31 -8.75 -1.63
CA PRO A 68 0.63 -7.81 -2.25
C PRO A 68 1.31 -8.37 -3.49
N TYR A 69 1.72 -9.64 -3.46
CA TYR A 69 2.43 -10.27 -4.56
C TYR A 69 1.52 -10.50 -5.78
N LEU A 70 0.24 -10.80 -5.57
CA LEU A 70 -0.75 -10.86 -6.65
C LEU A 70 -0.96 -9.52 -7.34
N VAL A 71 -0.90 -8.40 -6.59
CA VAL A 71 -0.93 -7.07 -7.20
C VAL A 71 0.33 -6.83 -8.02
N ALA A 72 1.51 -7.20 -7.51
CA ALA A 72 2.77 -7.06 -8.23
C ALA A 72 2.85 -7.91 -9.51
N GLU A 73 2.32 -9.15 -9.48
CA GLU A 73 2.25 -10.05 -10.64
C GLU A 73 1.52 -9.40 -11.83
N LEU A 74 0.46 -8.62 -11.54
CA LEU A 74 -0.41 -8.01 -12.54
C LEU A 74 -0.11 -6.53 -12.79
N ALA A 75 0.88 -5.97 -12.11
CA ALA A 75 1.22 -4.55 -12.19
C ALA A 75 2.25 -4.24 -13.27
N GLY A 76 2.02 -3.17 -14.01
CA GLY A 76 2.90 -2.70 -15.07
C GLY A 76 3.01 -3.66 -16.25
N ASN A 77 3.89 -3.33 -17.18
CA ASN A 77 4.32 -4.21 -18.26
C ASN A 77 5.75 -3.82 -18.69
N LYS A 78 6.29 -4.50 -19.70
CA LYS A 78 7.67 -4.28 -20.17
C LYS A 78 7.92 -2.85 -20.68
N GLU A 79 6.92 -2.24 -21.32
CA GLU A 79 7.03 -0.90 -21.90
C GLU A 79 6.80 0.19 -20.84
N LYS A 80 5.94 -0.10 -19.86
CA LYS A 80 5.51 0.82 -18.82
C LYS A 80 5.56 0.15 -17.44
N PRO A 81 6.72 0.20 -16.76
CA PRO A 81 6.84 -0.35 -15.42
C PRO A 81 5.94 0.37 -14.40
N CYS A 82 5.33 -0.39 -13.51
CA CYS A 82 4.50 0.14 -12.43
C CYS A 82 5.36 0.68 -11.30
N ARG A 83 4.96 1.81 -10.73
CA ARG A 83 5.45 2.23 -9.41
C ARG A 83 4.68 1.49 -8.33
N TYR A 84 5.35 0.62 -7.58
CA TYR A 84 4.71 -0.20 -6.57
C TYR A 84 5.07 0.31 -5.17
N ILE A 85 4.13 0.99 -4.52
CA ILE A 85 4.28 1.55 -3.18
C ILE A 85 3.70 0.57 -2.16
N HIS A 86 4.56 -0.05 -1.37
CA HIS A 86 4.16 -0.96 -0.31
C HIS A 86 4.13 -0.24 1.04
N VAL A 87 2.94 0.01 1.55
CA VAL A 87 2.73 0.63 2.85
C VAL A 87 2.77 -0.46 3.93
N LEU A 88 3.76 -0.36 4.82
CA LEU A 88 4.09 -1.36 5.83
C LEU A 88 3.94 -0.76 7.23
N GLY A 89 3.57 -1.58 8.21
CA GLY A 89 3.63 -1.16 9.61
C GLY A 89 5.05 -1.26 10.18
N SER A 90 5.34 -0.50 11.24
CA SER A 90 6.66 -0.48 11.89
C SER A 90 7.17 -1.86 12.35
N SER A 91 6.28 -2.84 12.52
CA SER A 91 6.64 -4.23 12.85
C SER A 91 7.60 -4.89 11.86
N VAL A 92 7.70 -4.40 10.63
CA VAL A 92 8.67 -4.92 9.66
C VAL A 92 10.12 -4.56 10.01
N LEU A 93 10.32 -3.64 10.95
CA LEU A 93 11.62 -3.23 11.49
C LEU A 93 11.77 -3.64 12.97
N ASP A 94 10.94 -4.58 13.45
CA ASP A 94 11.07 -5.11 14.80
C ASP A 94 12.39 -5.89 14.92
N PRO A 95 13.35 -5.46 15.77
CA PRO A 95 14.65 -6.11 15.88
C PRO A 95 14.57 -7.52 16.49
N SER A 96 13.42 -7.90 17.07
CA SER A 96 13.20 -9.24 17.62
C SER A 96 12.68 -10.25 16.60
N GLN A 97 12.29 -9.79 15.40
CA GLN A 97 11.75 -10.65 14.35
C GLN A 97 12.82 -10.96 13.31
N PRO A 98 12.78 -12.14 12.67
CA PRO A 98 13.65 -12.43 11.54
C PRO A 98 13.41 -11.44 10.41
N GLU A 99 14.47 -11.12 9.66
CA GLU A 99 14.35 -10.31 8.47
C GLU A 99 13.40 -10.99 7.46
N SER A 100 12.54 -10.19 6.84
CA SER A 100 11.56 -10.70 5.89
C SER A 100 12.19 -10.85 4.52
N ASP A 101 12.06 -12.03 3.90
CA ASP A 101 12.43 -12.31 2.50
C ASP A 101 11.60 -11.52 1.47
N ARG A 102 10.78 -10.56 1.93
CA ARG A 102 9.90 -9.75 1.10
C ARG A 102 10.65 -9.07 -0.04
N LEU A 103 11.82 -8.50 0.23
CA LEU A 103 12.63 -7.83 -0.81
C LEU A 103 13.05 -8.82 -1.90
N ILE A 104 13.46 -10.04 -1.51
CA ILE A 104 13.83 -11.12 -2.43
C ILE A 104 12.61 -11.54 -3.26
N ARG A 105 11.44 -11.72 -2.63
CA ARG A 105 10.19 -12.02 -3.37
C ARG A 105 9.84 -10.93 -4.38
N PHE A 106 10.03 -9.65 -4.06
CA PHE A 106 9.72 -8.57 -5.01
C PHE A 106 10.70 -8.47 -6.18
N GLN A 107 11.93 -8.98 -6.07
CA GLN A 107 12.87 -9.04 -7.19
C GLN A 107 12.38 -9.91 -8.36
N GLN A 108 11.42 -10.80 -8.11
CA GLN A 108 10.82 -11.67 -9.13
C GLN A 108 9.89 -10.92 -10.10
N TYR A 109 9.55 -9.66 -9.82
CA TYR A 109 8.62 -8.86 -10.63
C TYR A 109 9.38 -7.74 -11.37
N PRO A 110 9.91 -7.99 -12.58
CA PRO A 110 10.75 -7.01 -13.29
C PRO A 110 9.97 -5.78 -13.79
N ASN A 111 8.64 -5.87 -13.86
CA ASN A 111 7.77 -4.80 -14.36
C ASN A 111 7.39 -3.80 -13.26
N ILE A 112 7.93 -3.92 -12.04
CA ILE A 112 7.66 -2.98 -10.96
C ILE A 112 8.92 -2.26 -10.49
N LYS A 113 8.74 -1.01 -10.08
CA LYS A 113 9.67 -0.23 -9.29
C LYS A 113 9.17 -0.25 -7.85
N TYR A 114 9.70 -1.17 -7.06
CA TYR A 114 9.28 -1.41 -5.68
C TYR A 114 9.80 -0.32 -4.73
N GLN A 115 8.91 0.25 -3.94
CA GLN A 115 9.19 1.27 -2.94
C GLN A 115 8.47 0.95 -1.64
N GLU A 116 9.15 1.09 -0.50
CA GLU A 116 8.57 0.89 0.82
C GLU A 116 8.21 2.21 1.51
N VAL A 117 7.02 2.25 2.10
CA VAL A 117 6.60 3.31 3.03
C VAL A 117 6.33 2.67 4.37
N ILE A 118 7.20 2.92 5.34
CA ILE A 118 7.11 2.31 6.67
C ILE A 118 6.43 3.29 7.62
N LEU A 119 5.26 2.90 8.12
CA LEU A 119 4.49 3.67 9.09
C LEU A 119 5.04 3.44 10.50
N GLY A 120 5.57 4.51 11.08
CA GLY A 120 6.01 4.57 12.46
C GLY A 120 4.94 5.10 13.41
N PHE A 121 5.41 5.85 14.40
CA PHE A 121 4.60 6.57 15.38
C PHE A 121 5.13 7.99 15.53
N VAL A 122 4.34 8.87 16.15
CA VAL A 122 4.82 10.20 16.52
C VAL A 122 5.42 10.11 17.90
N LEU A 123 6.66 10.58 18.05
CA LEU A 123 7.32 10.77 19.34
C LEU A 123 7.57 12.27 19.54
N ARG A 124 6.96 12.84 20.58
CA ARG A 124 7.24 14.22 21.01
C ARG A 124 7.60 14.19 22.48
N ASN A 125 8.84 14.61 22.79
CA ASN A 125 9.44 14.41 24.10
C ASN A 125 9.32 12.93 24.50
N ASP A 126 8.65 12.64 25.61
CA ASP A 126 8.41 11.28 26.11
C ASP A 126 7.07 10.66 25.71
N HIS A 127 6.20 11.40 25.00
CA HIS A 127 4.88 10.93 24.63
C HIS A 127 4.86 10.36 23.21
N ALA A 128 4.42 9.11 23.09
CA ALA A 128 4.26 8.43 21.82
C ALA A 128 2.77 8.22 21.49
N ARG A 129 2.40 8.42 20.22
CA ARG A 129 1.07 8.08 19.71
C ARG A 129 1.13 7.52 18.30
N TRP A 130 0.12 6.76 17.92
CA TRP A 130 -0.06 6.34 16.53
C TRP A 130 -0.23 7.54 15.60
N LEU A 131 0.18 7.35 14.35
CA LEU A 131 -0.09 8.29 13.27
C LEU A 131 -1.59 8.39 13.03
N THR A 132 -2.06 9.59 12.73
CA THR A 132 -3.42 9.83 12.24
C THR A 132 -3.53 9.43 10.77
N ASN A 133 -4.76 9.24 10.27
CA ASN A 133 -4.98 8.99 8.84
C ASN A 133 -4.42 10.11 7.96
N GLN A 134 -4.48 11.37 8.42
CA GLN A 134 -3.95 12.53 7.70
C GLN A 134 -2.42 12.51 7.64
N GLU A 135 -1.75 12.13 8.72
CA GLU A 135 -0.28 11.98 8.73
C GLU A 135 0.16 10.81 7.84
N ILE A 136 -0.57 9.69 7.87
CA ILE A 136 -0.33 8.55 6.99
C ILE A 136 -0.51 8.95 5.53
N SER A 137 -1.64 9.58 5.17
CA SER A 137 -1.91 9.96 3.78
C SER A 137 -0.90 10.96 3.25
N HIS A 138 -0.55 11.99 4.03
CA HIS A 138 0.48 12.96 3.62
C HIS A 138 1.85 12.29 3.45
N GLY A 139 2.26 11.45 4.40
CA GLY A 139 3.55 10.75 4.31
C GLY A 139 3.63 9.80 3.11
N VAL A 140 2.54 9.11 2.78
CA VAL A 140 2.46 8.26 1.57
C VAL A 140 2.52 9.11 0.30
N ILE A 141 1.82 10.24 0.24
CA ILE A 141 1.87 11.16 -0.92
C ILE A 141 3.29 11.71 -1.10
N GLN A 142 3.94 12.17 -0.03
CA GLN A 142 5.34 12.63 -0.09
C GLN A 142 6.29 11.53 -0.57
N ALA A 143 6.08 10.29 -0.14
CA ALA A 143 6.87 9.16 -0.62
C ALA A 143 6.63 8.90 -2.13
N ILE A 144 5.39 9.03 -2.61
CA ILE A 144 5.07 8.95 -4.04
C ILE A 144 5.80 10.05 -4.83
N GLU A 145 6.08 11.21 -4.23
CA GLU A 145 6.78 12.31 -4.89
C GLU A 145 8.31 12.21 -4.80
N SER A 146 8.86 11.60 -3.74
CA SER A 146 10.29 11.66 -3.40
C SER A 146 11.22 10.76 -4.22
N GLN A 147 10.68 9.85 -5.05
CA GLN A 147 11.43 8.82 -5.80
C GLN A 147 12.37 7.92 -4.96
N GLN A 148 12.32 8.00 -3.63
CA GLN A 148 13.14 7.15 -2.75
C GLN A 148 12.63 5.71 -2.76
N THR A 149 13.52 4.73 -2.68
CA THR A 149 13.14 3.31 -2.59
C THR A 149 12.56 2.92 -1.24
N ARG A 150 12.82 3.72 -0.19
CA ARG A 150 12.27 3.54 1.15
C ARG A 150 12.05 4.89 1.82
N SER A 151 10.90 5.05 2.47
CA SER A 151 10.55 6.23 3.27
C SER A 151 9.91 5.80 4.59
N ILE A 152 10.09 6.62 5.63
CA ILE A 152 9.48 6.40 6.95
C ILE A 152 8.54 7.57 7.25
N VAL A 153 7.32 7.27 7.70
CA VAL A 153 6.37 8.27 8.19
C VAL A 153 6.39 8.23 9.72
N GLY A 154 6.76 9.34 10.36
CA GLY A 154 7.01 9.40 11.81
C GLY A 154 8.37 8.81 12.19
N VAL A 155 8.45 8.15 13.35
CA VAL A 155 9.65 7.47 13.85
C VAL A 155 9.37 5.99 14.11
N VAL A 156 10.39 5.15 13.94
CA VAL A 156 10.34 3.70 14.24
C VAL A 156 11.21 3.32 15.45
N SER A 157 12.01 4.27 15.95
CA SER A 157 12.89 4.11 17.10
C SER A 157 12.75 5.30 18.07
N PRO A 158 13.05 5.11 19.37
CA PRO A 158 13.40 3.83 20.00
C PRO A 158 12.20 2.88 20.12
N TRP A 159 12.43 1.58 19.90
CA TRP A 159 11.37 0.56 19.89
C TRP A 159 10.61 0.48 21.21
N SER A 160 11.29 0.74 22.33
CA SER A 160 10.72 0.77 23.68
C SER A 160 9.64 1.84 23.88
N LYS A 161 9.59 2.88 23.04
CA LYS A 161 8.59 3.95 23.08
C LYS A 161 7.45 3.73 22.08
N ARG A 162 7.47 2.65 21.29
CA ARG A 162 6.38 2.35 20.35
C ARG A 162 5.07 2.15 21.13
N PRO A 163 3.97 2.82 20.75
CA PRO A 163 2.68 2.62 21.40
C PRO A 163 2.27 1.15 21.35
N ARG A 164 1.64 0.66 22.43
CA ARG A 164 1.06 -0.68 22.49
C ARG A 164 -0.33 -0.72 21.86
#